data_AF-A0A534N6V5-F1
#
_entry.id   AF-A0A534N6V5-F1
#
_cell.length_a   1.000
_cell.length_b   1.000
_cell.length_c   1.000
_cell.angle_alpha   90.00
_cell.angle_beta   90.00
_cell.angle_gamma   90.00
#
_symmetry.space_group_name_H-M   'P 1'
#
loop_
_entity.id
_entity.type
_entity.pdbx_description
1 polymer ?
#
loop_
_entity_poly.entity_id
_entity_poly.type
_entity_poly.pdbx_seq_one_letter_code
_entity_poly.pdbx_strand_id
1 'polypeptide(L)'
;MEEKIPRNWLYIIVALLLTIAAVLVGKSILSSKGDSGGSTLALEEKNRELQERNKQIQDLDNRMAQLQKNFEESSKRIEELQAKLDDATKALSATGQQLRATRQETERLGSSRRPSGGGAAPRPIEPAPSVTARRPADPGTYEVIRATPVFEEPSESGRKVSTINKGTRVNVVRSAGDWLEVRSKHGNPPGYIRRDDAMFIEKTN
;
A
#
# COMPACT_ATOMS: atom_id res chain seq x y z
N MET A 1 -9.85 8.91 -40.04
CA MET A 1 -8.60 8.12 -40.00
C MET A 1 -9.04 6.68 -39.81
N GLU A 2 -9.14 5.92 -40.90
CA GLU A 2 -9.53 4.51 -40.86
C GLU A 2 -8.32 3.68 -40.43
N GLU A 3 -8.34 3.17 -39.20
CA GLU A 3 -7.32 2.22 -38.76
C GLU A 3 -7.53 0.88 -39.47
N LYS A 4 -6.73 0.66 -40.53
CA LYS A 4 -6.61 -0.64 -41.20
C LYS A 4 -5.99 -1.63 -40.23
N ILE A 5 -6.82 -2.52 -39.67
CA ILE A 5 -6.36 -3.70 -38.93
C ILE A 5 -5.37 -4.46 -39.83
N PRO A 6 -4.13 -4.72 -39.38
CA PRO A 6 -3.13 -5.38 -40.19
C PRO A 6 -3.62 -6.78 -40.56
N ARG A 7 -3.42 -7.18 -41.82
CA ARG A 7 -3.95 -8.44 -42.40
C ARG A 7 -3.60 -9.67 -41.56
N ASN A 8 -2.48 -9.61 -40.85
CA ASN A 8 -1.95 -10.65 -39.96
C ASN A 8 -2.84 -10.84 -38.71
N TRP A 9 -3.42 -9.76 -38.19
CA TRP A 9 -4.40 -9.81 -37.09
C TRP A 9 -5.73 -10.40 -37.55
N LEU A 10 -6.14 -10.14 -38.80
CA LEU A 10 -7.34 -10.74 -39.36
C LEU A 10 -7.24 -12.27 -39.40
N TYR A 11 -6.08 -12.83 -39.76
CA TYR A 11 -5.86 -14.29 -39.72
C TYR A 11 -5.91 -14.85 -38.29
N ILE A 12 -5.39 -14.12 -37.29
CA ILE A 12 -5.46 -14.53 -35.88
C ILE A 12 -6.91 -14.56 -35.41
N ILE A 13 -7.71 -13.56 -35.76
CA ILE A 13 -9.13 -13.49 -35.39
C ILE A 13 -9.93 -14.60 -36.09
N VAL A 14 -9.68 -14.85 -37.38
CA VAL A 14 -10.36 -15.93 -38.13
C VAL A 14 -9.95 -17.31 -37.62
N ALA A 15 -8.68 -17.52 -37.29
CA ALA A 15 -8.20 -18.77 -36.69
C ALA A 15 -8.81 -19.00 -35.30
N LEU A 16 -8.91 -17.95 -34.48
CA LEU A 16 -9.56 -18.01 -33.18
C LEU A 16 -11.05 -18.38 -33.33
N LEU A 17 -11.77 -17.74 -34.25
CA LEU A 17 -13.17 -18.07 -34.52
C LEU A 17 -13.37 -19.50 -35.06
N LEU A 18 -12.50 -19.97 -35.96
CA LEU A 18 -12.54 -21.34 -36.47
C LEU A 18 -12.29 -22.38 -35.37
N THR A 19 -11.34 -22.12 -34.47
CA THR A 19 -11.08 -23.03 -33.33
C THR A 19 -12.27 -23.09 -32.37
N ILE A 20 -12.90 -21.95 -32.07
CA ILE A 20 -14.10 -21.88 -31.22
C ILE A 20 -15.27 -22.63 -31.88
N ALA A 21 -15.48 -22.43 -33.18
CA ALA A 21 -16.51 -23.13 -33.94
C ALA A 21 -16.28 -24.66 -33.98
N ALA A 22 -15.03 -25.10 -34.18
CA ALA A 22 -14.69 -26.52 -34.18
C ALA A 22 -14.91 -27.20 -32.81
N VAL A 23 -14.60 -26.50 -31.72
CA VAL A 23 -14.85 -26.99 -30.34
C VAL A 23 -16.35 -27.07 -30.04
N LEU A 24 -17.14 -26.12 -30.53
CA LEU A 24 -18.60 -26.12 -30.37
C LEU A 24 -19.28 -27.23 -31.19
N VAL A 25 -18.85 -27.45 -32.44
CA VAL A 25 -19.38 -28.52 -33.29
C VAL A 25 -18.93 -29.91 -32.80
N GLY A 26 -17.68 -30.03 -32.35
CA GLY A 26 -17.15 -31.26 -31.76
C GLY A 26 -17.88 -31.69 -30.48
N LYS A 27 -18.30 -30.73 -29.63
CA LYS A 27 -19.13 -31.03 -28.45
C LYS A 27 -20.60 -31.28 -28.78
N SER A 28 -21.11 -30.82 -29.92
CA SER A 28 -22.53 -30.99 -30.27
C SER A 28 -22.82 -32.29 -31.02
N ILE A 29 -21.84 -32.90 -31.71
CA ILE A 29 -22.08 -34.09 -32.55
C ILE A 29 -21.98 -35.41 -31.76
N LEU A 30 -21.35 -35.42 -30.57
CA LEU A 30 -21.29 -36.63 -29.74
C LEU A 30 -22.48 -36.79 -28.75
N SER A 31 -23.44 -35.85 -28.71
CA SER A 31 -24.59 -35.90 -27.79
C SER A 31 -25.94 -36.20 -28.45
N SER A 32 -25.98 -36.56 -29.74
CA SER A 32 -27.25 -36.92 -30.40
C SER A 32 -27.45 -38.44 -30.47
N LYS A 33 -27.73 -39.07 -29.33
CA LYS A 33 -28.47 -40.35 -29.29
C LYS A 33 -29.05 -40.60 -27.90
N GLY A 34 -30.35 -40.32 -27.76
CA GLY A 34 -31.24 -40.93 -26.77
C GLY A 34 -31.17 -40.36 -25.36
N ASP A 35 -32.13 -39.51 -24.99
CA ASP A 35 -33.05 -39.76 -23.86
C ASP A 35 -33.94 -38.54 -23.63
N SER A 36 -35.17 -38.58 -24.14
CA SER A 36 -36.17 -37.52 -23.93
C SER A 36 -36.78 -37.52 -22.52
N GLY A 37 -36.32 -38.41 -21.63
CA GLY A 37 -36.73 -38.47 -20.21
C GLY A 37 -35.81 -37.73 -19.23
N GLY A 38 -34.55 -37.46 -19.60
CA GLY A 38 -33.58 -36.78 -18.73
C GLY A 38 -33.55 -35.25 -18.85
N SER A 39 -34.11 -34.72 -19.95
CA SER A 39 -34.07 -33.29 -20.27
C SER A 39 -34.89 -32.43 -19.31
N THR A 40 -35.95 -32.97 -18.69
CA THR A 40 -36.79 -32.23 -17.73
C THR A 40 -36.07 -32.00 -16.41
N LEU A 41 -35.40 -33.03 -15.87
CA LEU A 41 -34.60 -32.93 -14.64
C LEU A 41 -33.37 -32.03 -14.83
N ALA A 42 -32.70 -32.13 -15.97
CA ALA A 42 -31.56 -31.26 -16.30
C ALA A 42 -31.97 -29.79 -16.53
N LEU A 43 -33.17 -29.54 -17.08
CA LEU A 43 -33.72 -28.19 -17.19
C LEU A 43 -34.07 -27.61 -15.82
N GLU A 44 -34.66 -28.41 -14.93
CA GLU A 44 -34.97 -27.97 -13.56
C GLU A 44 -33.70 -27.64 -12.77
N GLU A 45 -32.65 -28.46 -12.92
CA GLU A 45 -31.35 -28.20 -12.29
C GLU A 45 -30.71 -26.91 -12.82
N LYS A 46 -30.72 -26.69 -14.14
CA LYS A 46 -30.24 -25.43 -14.72
C LYS A 46 -31.07 -24.23 -14.31
N ASN A 47 -32.38 -24.38 -14.16
CA ASN A 47 -33.23 -23.28 -13.70
C ASN A 47 -32.92 -22.91 -12.24
N ARG A 48 -32.58 -23.89 -11.40
CA ARG A 48 -32.08 -23.64 -10.02
C ARG A 48 -30.73 -22.94 -10.02
N GLU A 49 -29.78 -23.37 -10.86
CA GLU A 49 -28.47 -22.70 -10.99
C GLU A 49 -28.62 -21.24 -11.45
N LEU A 50 -29.54 -20.97 -12.39
CA LEU A 50 -29.85 -19.62 -12.82
C LEU A 50 -30.47 -18.77 -11.69
N GLN A 51 -31.34 -19.37 -10.87
CA GLN A 51 -31.88 -18.68 -9.69
C GLN A 51 -30.80 -18.36 -8.66
N GLU A 52 -29.84 -19.26 -8.44
CA GLU A 52 -28.70 -19.02 -7.56
C GLU A 52 -27.79 -17.92 -8.10
N ARG A 53 -27.45 -17.97 -9.40
CA ARG A 53 -26.68 -16.89 -10.04
C ARG A 53 -27.42 -15.56 -9.98
N ASN A 54 -28.75 -15.55 -10.12
CA ASN A 54 -29.53 -14.32 -10.01
C ASN A 54 -29.49 -13.73 -8.60
N LYS A 55 -29.55 -14.59 -7.55
CA LYS A 55 -29.32 -14.15 -6.16
C LYS A 55 -27.91 -13.58 -5.97
N GLN A 56 -26.90 -14.22 -6.57
CA GLN A 56 -25.52 -13.74 -6.49
C GLN A 56 -25.35 -12.37 -7.17
N ILE A 57 -25.98 -12.16 -8.31
CA ILE A 57 -25.99 -10.85 -9.00
C ILE A 57 -26.60 -9.78 -8.09
N GLN A 58 -27.70 -10.10 -7.41
CA GLN A 58 -28.34 -9.18 -6.48
C GLN A 58 -27.46 -8.85 -5.26
N ASP A 59 -26.73 -9.84 -4.72
CA ASP A 59 -25.77 -9.61 -3.64
C ASP A 59 -24.59 -8.73 -4.11
N LEU A 60 -24.09 -8.97 -5.32
CA LEU A 60 -23.03 -8.15 -5.91
C LEU A 60 -23.49 -6.71 -6.11
N ASP A 61 -24.73 -6.48 -6.53
CA ASP A 61 -25.31 -5.14 -6.67
C ASP A 61 -25.34 -4.40 -5.33
N ASN A 62 -25.82 -5.08 -4.27
CA ASN A 62 -25.80 -4.53 -2.91
C ASN A 62 -24.38 -4.21 -2.44
N ARG A 63 -23.40 -5.06 -2.75
CA ARG A 63 -21.98 -4.80 -2.43
C ARG A 63 -21.44 -3.60 -3.21
N MET A 64 -21.78 -3.44 -4.48
CA MET A 64 -21.38 -2.28 -5.27
C MET A 64 -21.94 -0.99 -4.68
N ALA A 65 -23.22 -0.99 -4.29
CA ALA A 65 -23.85 0.14 -3.61
C ALA A 65 -23.16 0.45 -2.26
N GLN A 66 -22.80 -0.58 -1.48
CA GLN A 66 -22.03 -0.40 -0.25
C GLN A 66 -20.62 0.15 -0.50
N LEU A 67 -19.92 -0.33 -1.52
CA LEU A 67 -18.59 0.16 -1.88
C LEU A 67 -18.66 1.65 -2.25
N GLN A 68 -19.62 2.04 -3.09
CA GLN A 68 -19.82 3.44 -3.45
C GLN A 68 -20.07 4.32 -2.23
N LYS A 69 -20.92 3.85 -1.30
CA LYS A 69 -21.17 4.56 -0.04
C LYS A 69 -19.90 4.71 0.81
N ASN A 70 -19.11 3.64 0.93
CA ASN A 70 -17.85 3.67 1.67
C ASN A 70 -16.83 4.61 1.02
N PHE A 71 -16.79 4.68 -0.31
CA PHE A 71 -15.96 5.64 -1.05
C PHE A 71 -16.38 7.07 -0.74
N GLU A 72 -17.67 7.37 -0.78
CA GLU A 72 -18.17 8.71 -0.46
C GLU A 72 -17.89 9.11 0.98
N GLU A 73 -18.08 8.18 1.93
CA GLU A 73 -17.74 8.40 3.33
C GLU A 73 -16.24 8.61 3.55
N SER A 74 -15.40 7.81 2.88
CA SER A 74 -13.95 7.95 2.93
C SER A 74 -13.50 9.29 2.35
N SER A 75 -14.12 9.76 1.26
CA SER A 75 -13.86 11.07 0.68
C SER A 75 -14.17 12.21 1.66
N LYS A 76 -15.34 12.15 2.33
CA LYS A 76 -15.71 13.16 3.35
C LYS A 76 -14.72 13.18 4.52
N ARG A 77 -14.25 12.01 4.96
CA ARG A 77 -13.22 11.92 6.02
C ARG A 77 -11.89 12.52 5.59
N ILE A 78 -11.49 12.35 4.32
CA ILE A 78 -10.26 12.96 3.79
C ILE A 78 -10.38 14.48 3.78
N GLU A 79 -11.53 15.04 3.37
CA GLU A 79 -11.78 16.47 3.41
C GLU A 79 -11.76 17.02 4.85
N GLU A 80 -12.38 16.33 5.80
CA GLU A 80 -12.36 16.70 7.21
C GLU A 80 -10.94 16.70 7.79
N LEU A 81 -10.13 15.69 7.44
CA LEU A 81 -8.74 15.61 7.87
C LEU A 81 -7.88 16.72 7.23
N GLN A 82 -8.11 17.08 5.97
CA GLN A 82 -7.46 18.22 5.34
C GLN A 82 -7.80 19.52 6.07
N ALA A 83 -9.09 19.77 6.37
CA ALA A 83 -9.50 20.95 7.11
C ALA A 83 -8.83 21.03 8.50
N LYS A 84 -8.76 19.90 9.22
CA LYS A 84 -8.05 19.81 10.50
C LYS A 84 -6.55 20.09 10.37
N LEU A 85 -5.92 19.65 9.29
CA LEU A 85 -4.50 19.93 9.02
C LEU A 85 -4.28 21.42 8.72
N ASP A 86 -5.17 22.06 7.97
CA ASP A 86 -5.12 23.50 7.72
C ASP A 86 -5.26 24.31 9.00
N ASP A 87 -6.22 23.95 9.86
CA ASP A 87 -6.40 24.61 11.15
C ASP A 87 -5.21 24.40 12.09
N ALA A 88 -4.67 23.19 12.17
CA ALA A 88 -3.47 22.91 12.93
C ALA A 88 -2.27 23.72 12.43
N THR A 89 -2.11 23.83 11.11
CA THR A 89 -1.05 24.62 10.47
C THR A 89 -1.20 26.12 10.78
N LYS A 90 -2.42 26.65 10.73
CA LYS A 90 -2.72 28.03 11.12
C LYS A 90 -2.41 28.27 12.60
N ALA A 91 -2.84 27.39 13.49
CA ALA A 91 -2.56 27.49 14.92
C ALA A 91 -1.05 27.45 15.23
N LEU A 92 -0.30 26.58 14.56
CA LEU A 92 1.16 26.50 14.67
C LEU A 92 1.85 27.78 14.20
N SER A 93 1.41 28.36 13.07
CA SER A 93 2.00 29.61 12.57
C SER A 93 1.67 30.81 13.48
N ALA A 94 0.45 30.89 14.01
CA ALA A 94 0.06 31.88 15.00
C ALA A 94 0.89 31.74 16.29
N THR A 95 1.07 30.51 16.78
CA THR A 95 1.90 30.22 17.96
C THR A 95 3.36 30.61 17.72
N GLY A 96 3.92 30.27 16.55
CA GLY A 96 5.29 30.65 16.19
C GLY A 96 5.49 32.16 16.10
N GLN A 97 4.51 32.90 15.59
CA GLN A 97 4.53 34.37 15.59
C GLN A 97 4.49 34.93 17.02
N GLN A 98 3.67 34.35 17.90
CA GLN A 98 3.61 34.75 19.30
C GLN A 98 4.93 34.52 20.02
N LEU A 99 5.59 33.37 19.83
CA LEU A 99 6.93 33.13 20.37
C LEU A 99 7.95 34.15 19.84
N ARG A 100 7.88 34.54 18.56
CA ARG A 100 8.77 35.56 17.99
C ARG A 100 8.53 36.94 18.60
N ALA A 101 7.27 37.33 18.81
CA ALA A 101 6.91 38.58 19.47
C ALA A 101 7.42 38.59 20.93
N THR A 102 7.18 37.52 21.69
CA THR A 102 7.69 37.37 23.06
C THR A 102 9.22 37.38 23.11
N ARG A 103 9.90 36.71 22.16
CA ARG A 103 11.36 36.71 22.08
C ARG A 103 11.93 38.11 21.85
N GLN A 104 11.35 38.88 20.92
CA GLN A 104 11.77 40.27 20.68
C GLN A 104 11.60 41.14 21.91
N GLU A 105 10.56 40.91 22.71
CA GLU A 105 10.35 41.63 23.97
C GLU A 105 11.40 41.24 25.03
N THR A 106 11.75 39.95 25.14
CA THR A 106 12.86 39.51 26.02
C THR A 106 14.23 40.03 25.56
N GLU A 107 14.47 40.14 24.25
CA GLU A 107 15.71 40.71 23.70
C GLU A 107 15.77 42.23 23.89
N ARG A 108 14.63 42.93 23.85
CA ARG A 108 14.53 44.35 24.20
C ARG A 108 14.82 44.58 25.68
N LEU A 109 14.32 43.73 26.57
CA LEU A 109 14.62 43.79 28.01
C LEU A 109 16.07 43.36 28.30
N GLY A 110 16.61 42.37 27.57
CA GLY A 110 17.99 41.89 27.69
C GLY A 110 19.03 42.86 27.13
N SER A 111 18.72 43.60 26.06
CA SER A 111 19.61 44.62 25.49
C SER A 111 19.78 45.84 26.40
N SER A 112 18.87 46.03 27.37
CA SER A 112 19.03 47.04 28.44
C SER A 112 19.93 46.54 29.59
N ARG A 113 20.24 45.23 29.65
CA ARG A 113 21.08 44.61 30.67
C ARG A 113 22.26 43.86 30.04
N ARG A 114 23.24 44.61 29.54
CA ARG A 114 24.53 44.10 29.07
C ARG A 114 25.27 43.37 30.21
N PRO A 115 25.67 42.08 30.07
CA PRO A 115 26.81 41.55 30.78
C PRO A 115 28.02 41.61 29.85
N SER A 116 28.99 42.40 30.24
CA SER A 116 30.35 42.35 29.71
C SER A 116 31.02 41.07 30.20
N GLY A 117 31.66 40.31 29.29
CA GLY A 117 32.85 39.53 29.63
C GLY A 117 32.83 38.03 29.35
N GLY A 118 33.86 37.59 28.62
CA GLY A 118 34.39 36.21 28.57
C GLY A 118 33.70 35.31 27.55
N GLY A 119 34.27 34.93 26.42
CA GLY A 119 35.65 34.47 26.23
C GLY A 119 35.71 32.95 26.35
N ALA A 120 35.33 32.23 25.30
CA ALA A 120 35.80 30.87 25.00
C ALA A 120 35.37 30.48 23.57
N ALA A 121 36.36 30.39 22.68
CA ALA A 121 36.23 29.80 21.35
C ALA A 121 35.79 28.31 21.43
N PRO A 122 35.08 27.79 20.42
CA PRO A 122 34.54 26.43 20.44
C PRO A 122 35.65 25.39 20.30
N ARG A 123 35.63 24.36 21.14
CA ARG A 123 36.41 23.14 20.93
C ARG A 123 35.89 22.47 19.64
N PRO A 124 36.76 21.96 18.75
CA PRO A 124 36.35 21.07 17.67
C PRO A 124 35.67 19.85 18.29
N ILE A 125 34.35 19.77 18.12
CA ILE A 125 33.62 18.54 18.36
C ILE A 125 34.03 17.63 17.20
N GLU A 126 34.81 16.61 17.54
CA GLU A 126 35.06 15.43 16.73
C GLU A 126 33.79 15.05 15.96
N PRO A 127 33.85 14.80 14.65
CA PRO A 127 32.68 14.47 13.86
C PRO A 127 32.15 13.11 14.34
N ALA A 128 31.25 13.14 15.33
CA ALA A 128 30.29 12.07 15.51
C ALA A 128 29.66 11.85 14.13
N PRO A 129 29.63 10.61 13.61
CA PRO A 129 29.03 10.37 12.31
C PRO A 129 27.64 10.94 12.38
N SER A 130 27.42 12.01 11.61
CA SER A 130 26.11 12.54 11.34
C SER A 130 25.30 11.34 10.86
N VAL A 131 24.47 10.79 11.74
CA VAL A 131 23.31 10.01 11.34
C VAL A 131 22.47 11.01 10.58
N THR A 132 22.84 11.22 9.31
CA THR A 132 22.04 11.87 8.29
C THR A 132 20.65 11.36 8.56
N ALA A 133 19.74 12.23 9.00
CA ALA A 133 18.38 11.85 9.33
C ALA A 133 17.82 11.15 8.09
N ARG A 134 17.92 9.82 8.08
CA ARG A 134 17.56 9.01 6.93
C ARG A 134 16.06 9.16 6.86
N ARG A 135 15.57 9.68 5.73
CA ARG A 135 14.14 9.91 5.52
C ARG A 135 13.36 8.69 5.99
N PRO A 136 12.26 8.84 6.73
CA PRO A 136 11.45 7.70 7.13
C PRO A 136 11.13 6.88 5.89
N ALA A 137 11.36 5.57 5.96
CA ALA A 137 11.07 4.67 4.85
C ALA A 137 9.55 4.67 4.62
N ASP A 138 9.14 4.75 3.34
CA ASP A 138 7.73 4.75 2.97
C ASP A 138 7.09 3.41 3.34
N PRO A 139 5.90 3.39 3.96
CA PRO A 139 5.14 2.16 4.16
C PRO A 139 4.86 1.48 2.81
N GLY A 140 5.13 0.18 2.71
CA GLY A 140 5.01 -0.51 1.44
C GLY A 140 5.59 -1.92 1.39
N THR A 141 5.63 -2.47 0.19
CA THR A 141 6.27 -3.76 -0.08
C THR A 141 7.74 -3.54 -0.38
N TYR A 142 8.59 -4.20 0.40
CA TYR A 142 10.04 -4.22 0.21
C TYR A 142 10.47 -5.63 -0.16
N GLU A 143 11.51 -5.76 -0.98
CA GLU A 143 12.21 -7.01 -1.22
C GLU A 143 13.54 -7.03 -0.49
N VAL A 144 13.77 -8.12 0.21
CA VAL A 144 15.03 -8.37 0.90
C VAL A 144 16.11 -8.69 -0.14
N ILE A 145 17.10 -7.83 -0.28
CA ILE A 145 18.18 -7.97 -1.27
C ILE A 145 19.37 -8.79 -0.74
N ARG A 146 19.47 -8.95 0.59
CA ARG A 146 20.49 -9.75 1.29
C ARG A 146 19.84 -10.54 2.42
N ALA A 147 20.27 -11.78 2.64
CA ALA A 147 19.73 -12.57 3.74
C ALA A 147 19.95 -11.83 5.08
N THR A 148 18.86 -11.54 5.78
CA THR A 148 18.88 -10.66 6.96
C THR A 148 18.13 -11.30 8.13
N PRO A 149 18.70 -11.25 9.35
CA PRO A 149 17.99 -11.68 10.53
C PRO A 149 16.88 -10.68 10.91
N VAL A 150 15.76 -11.23 11.34
CA VAL A 150 14.63 -10.49 11.90
C VAL A 150 14.76 -10.48 13.41
N PHE A 151 14.69 -9.29 14.00
CA PHE A 151 14.77 -9.07 15.43
C PHE A 151 13.42 -8.70 16.03
N GLU A 152 13.22 -9.00 17.31
CA GLU A 152 11.99 -8.64 18.04
C GLU A 152 11.91 -7.13 18.35
N GLU A 153 13.07 -6.50 18.45
CA GLU A 153 13.23 -5.08 18.76
C GLU A 153 14.13 -4.43 17.69
N PRO A 154 14.07 -3.10 17.51
CA PRO A 154 14.97 -2.35 16.62
C PRO A 154 16.39 -2.25 17.24
N SER A 155 17.00 -3.39 17.55
CA SER A 155 18.34 -3.50 18.12
C SER A 155 19.06 -4.74 17.61
N GLU A 156 20.37 -4.62 17.35
CA GLU A 156 21.24 -5.76 17.02
C GLU A 156 21.48 -6.68 18.22
N SER A 157 21.30 -6.16 19.44
CA SER A 157 21.34 -6.96 20.67
C SER A 157 20.00 -7.66 20.95
N GLY A 158 18.96 -7.39 20.16
CA GLY A 158 17.63 -7.97 20.32
C GLY A 158 17.62 -9.47 20.04
N ARG A 159 16.60 -10.16 20.56
CA ARG A 159 16.40 -11.58 20.26
C ARG A 159 16.12 -11.75 18.76
N LYS A 160 16.89 -12.64 18.11
CA LYS A 160 16.64 -13.03 16.72
C LYS A 160 15.41 -13.93 16.68
N VAL A 161 14.36 -13.44 16.03
CA VAL A 161 13.07 -14.14 15.88
C VAL A 161 13.11 -15.07 14.67
N SER A 162 13.70 -14.63 13.57
CA SER A 162 13.76 -15.41 12.33
C SER A 162 14.90 -14.93 11.42
N THR A 163 15.11 -15.59 10.30
CA THR A 163 16.02 -15.16 9.23
C THR A 163 15.27 -15.17 7.91
N ILE A 164 15.31 -14.05 7.19
CA ILE A 164 14.67 -13.90 5.90
C ILE A 164 15.74 -13.96 4.81
N ASN A 165 15.51 -14.82 3.83
CA ASN A 165 16.43 -14.97 2.70
C ASN A 165 16.25 -13.85 1.67
N LYS A 166 17.31 -13.62 0.89
CA LYS A 166 17.26 -12.75 -0.29
C LYS A 166 16.12 -13.17 -1.22
N GLY A 167 15.45 -12.20 -1.84
CA GLY A 167 14.32 -12.38 -2.74
C GLY A 167 12.97 -12.47 -2.04
N THR A 168 12.94 -12.39 -0.71
CA THR A 168 11.68 -12.45 0.05
C THR A 168 11.03 -11.08 0.08
N ARG A 169 9.75 -11.03 -0.29
CA ARG A 169 8.93 -9.82 -0.19
C ARG A 169 8.33 -9.70 1.21
N VAL A 170 8.52 -8.54 1.82
CA VAL A 170 8.05 -8.20 3.15
C VAL A 170 7.21 -6.92 3.09
N ASN A 171 6.20 -6.82 3.96
CA ASN A 171 5.43 -5.59 4.10
C ASN A 171 6.01 -4.78 5.26
N VAL A 172 6.46 -3.57 4.96
CA VAL A 172 7.01 -2.63 5.94
C VAL A 172 5.92 -1.64 6.32
N VAL A 173 5.60 -1.60 7.61
CA VAL A 173 4.53 -0.74 8.17
C VAL A 173 5.11 0.56 8.70
N ARG A 174 6.35 0.51 9.22
CA ARG A 174 7.00 1.63 9.87
C ARG A 174 8.52 1.52 9.70
N SER A 175 9.21 2.66 9.78
CA SER A 175 10.65 2.70 10.00
C SER A 175 11.00 3.35 11.33
N ALA A 176 12.00 2.79 12.01
CA ALA A 176 12.56 3.29 13.25
C ALA A 176 14.07 3.44 13.07
N GLY A 177 14.52 4.62 12.61
CA GLY A 177 15.92 4.84 12.24
C GLY A 177 16.36 3.89 11.12
N ASP A 178 17.39 3.08 11.38
CA ASP A 178 17.93 2.07 10.46
C ASP A 178 17.15 0.76 10.42
N TRP A 179 16.02 0.70 11.11
CA TRP A 179 15.19 -0.49 11.22
C TRP A 179 13.89 -0.31 10.45
N LEU A 180 13.45 -1.38 9.79
CA LEU A 180 12.16 -1.50 9.14
C LEU A 180 11.33 -2.50 9.91
N GLU A 181 10.17 -2.05 10.40
CA GLU A 181 9.18 -2.90 11.03
C GLU A 181 8.42 -3.65 9.94
N VAL A 182 8.71 -4.93 9.82
CA VAL A 182 8.08 -5.84 8.89
C VAL A 182 6.96 -6.61 9.56
N ARG A 183 5.80 -6.68 8.88
CA ARG A 183 4.70 -7.56 9.25
C ARG A 183 4.61 -8.72 8.26
N SER A 184 4.58 -9.93 8.81
CA SER A 184 4.29 -11.12 8.01
C SER A 184 2.79 -11.21 7.71
N LYS A 185 2.43 -11.57 6.46
CA LYS A 185 1.03 -11.83 6.08
C LYS A 185 0.46 -13.11 6.73
N HIS A 186 1.29 -13.97 7.30
CA HIS A 186 0.90 -15.29 7.81
C HIS A 186 0.78 -15.36 9.34
N GLY A 187 0.59 -14.23 10.02
CA GLY A 187 0.31 -14.19 11.45
C GLY A 187 1.52 -14.35 12.38
N ASN A 188 2.74 -14.33 11.83
CA ASN A 188 3.96 -14.26 12.64
C ASN A 188 4.07 -12.89 13.32
N PRO A 189 4.68 -12.83 14.53
CA PRO A 189 4.91 -11.57 15.23
C PRO A 189 5.63 -10.55 14.33
N PRO A 190 5.32 -9.25 14.47
CA PRO A 190 6.05 -8.21 13.76
C PRO A 190 7.53 -8.29 14.15
N GLY A 191 8.40 -7.98 13.20
CA GLY A 191 9.83 -8.03 13.43
C GLY A 191 10.54 -6.86 12.77
N TYR A 192 11.79 -6.65 13.14
CA TYR A 192 12.61 -5.55 12.66
C TYR A 192 13.76 -6.11 11.81
N ILE A 193 13.91 -5.57 10.60
CA ILE A 193 15.04 -5.85 9.72
C ILE A 193 15.84 -4.59 9.45
N ARG A 194 17.11 -4.73 9.08
CA ARG A 194 17.94 -3.58 8.67
C ARG A 194 17.44 -3.01 7.35
N ARG A 195 17.33 -1.68 7.29
CA ARG A 195 16.93 -0.97 6.07
C ARG A 195 17.86 -1.26 4.90
N ASP A 196 19.16 -1.35 5.14
CA ASP A 196 20.16 -1.56 4.09
C ASP A 196 20.07 -2.96 3.44
N ASP A 197 19.31 -3.88 4.03
CA ASP A 197 19.08 -5.23 3.51
C ASP A 197 17.78 -5.37 2.70
N ALA A 198 16.99 -4.30 2.60
CA ALA A 198 15.69 -4.30 1.94
C ALA A 198 15.55 -3.12 0.96
N MET A 199 15.06 -3.42 -0.24
CA MET A 199 14.80 -2.43 -1.28
C MET A 199 13.30 -2.23 -1.44
N PHE A 200 12.86 -0.98 -1.48
CA PHE A 200 11.47 -0.64 -1.76
C PHE A 200 11.08 -1.05 -3.19
N ILE A 201 9.99 -1.78 -3.34
CA ILE A 201 9.44 -2.14 -4.66
C ILE A 201 8.20 -1.32 -4.97
N GLU A 202 7.25 -1.29 -4.05
CA GLU A 202 5.91 -0.77 -4.35
C GLU A 202 5.26 -0.17 -3.10
N LYS A 203 4.60 0.98 -3.27
CA LYS A 203 3.83 1.61 -2.20
C LYS A 203 2.57 0.78 -1.97
N THR A 204 2.32 0.40 -0.72
CA THR A 204 1.00 -0.16 -0.38
C THR A 204 0.00 1.00 -0.44
N ASN A 205 -0.93 0.91 -1.40
CA ASN A 205 -2.01 1.87 -1.60
C ASN A 205 -3.06 1.75 -0.50
#